data_AF-F4RUI0-F1
#
_entry.id   AF-F4RUI0-F1
#
_cell.length_a   1.000
_cell.length_b   1.000
_cell.length_c   1.000
_cell.angle_alpha   90.00
_cell.angle_beta   90.00
_cell.angle_gamma   90.00
#
_symmetry.space_group_name_H-M   'P 1'
#
loop_
_entity.id
_entity.type
_entity.pdbx_description
1 polymer ?
#
loop_
_entity_poly.entity_id
_entity_poly.type
_entity_poly.pdbx_seq_one_letter_code
_entity_poly.pdbx_strand_id
1 'polypeptide(L)'
;YVPALGEPVIGIIVSRQADGYKVDIGSSLTARLDALAFESATKRSKPNLKIGTVVYARVSLALPFIEPELECMDPTTMKANGFGEMTGGYLMRDLDLRNSRLLLSPPQTLLAKLGQQVPYEISIGLNGRIWLKAKTVSQTIYL
;
A
#
# COMPACT_ATOMS: atom_id res chain seq x y z
N TYR A 1 12.80 5.25 -4.16
CA TYR A 1 12.49 5.00 -2.73
C TYR A 1 13.43 3.92 -2.19
N VAL A 2 13.86 3.99 -0.93
CA VAL A 2 14.66 2.94 -0.26
C VAL A 2 13.79 2.30 0.82
N PRO A 3 13.48 0.99 0.74
CA PRO A 3 12.61 0.32 1.70
C PRO A 3 13.20 0.31 3.11
N ALA A 4 12.37 0.58 4.11
CA ALA A 4 12.73 0.48 5.52
C ALA A 4 11.69 -0.32 6.30
N LEU A 5 12.16 -1.05 7.32
CA LEU A 5 11.32 -1.92 8.14
C LEU A 5 10.14 -1.15 8.75
N GLY A 6 8.94 -1.69 8.58
CA GLY A 6 7.71 -1.16 9.16
C GLY A 6 7.07 -0.01 8.41
N GLU A 7 7.69 0.51 7.35
CA GLU A 7 7.08 1.57 6.56
C GLU A 7 5.85 1.05 5.78
N PRO A 8 4.72 1.80 5.79
CA PRO A 8 3.60 1.53 4.90
C PRO A 8 3.95 1.95 3.47
N VAL A 9 3.65 1.09 2.51
CA VAL A 9 3.95 1.29 1.09
C VAL A 9 2.79 0.86 0.21
N ILE A 10 2.66 1.49 -0.95
CA ILE A 10 1.70 1.08 -1.97
C ILE A 10 2.43 0.40 -3.13
N GLY A 11 2.05 -0.83 -3.42
CA GLY A 11 2.65 -1.66 -4.45
C GLY A 11 1.71 -1.99 -5.59
N ILE A 12 2.26 -2.38 -6.74
CA ILE A 12 1.51 -2.94 -7.87
C ILE A 12 2.03 -4.36 -8.11
N ILE A 13 1.14 -5.33 -8.21
CA ILE A 13 1.54 -6.71 -8.50
C ILE A 13 2.05 -6.82 -9.92
N VAL A 14 3.30 -7.26 -10.08
CA VAL A 14 3.95 -7.43 -11.38
C VAL A 14 4.04 -8.88 -11.81
N SER A 15 4.08 -9.82 -10.86
CA SER A 15 4.12 -11.26 -11.15
C SER A 15 3.47 -12.06 -10.04
N ARG A 16 2.88 -13.20 -10.41
CA ARG A 16 2.28 -14.17 -9.48
C ARG A 16 3.16 -15.43 -9.43
N GLN A 17 3.44 -15.90 -8.23
CA GLN A 17 4.21 -17.11 -7.94
C GLN A 17 3.33 -18.11 -7.17
N ALA A 18 3.78 -19.35 -6.99
CA ALA A 18 3.00 -20.39 -6.32
C ALA A 18 2.72 -20.05 -4.83
N ASP A 19 3.70 -19.40 -4.21
CA ASP A 19 3.83 -19.05 -2.80
C ASP A 19 3.57 -17.56 -2.51
N GLY A 20 3.35 -16.72 -3.53
CA GLY A 20 3.12 -15.30 -3.31
C GLY A 20 3.13 -14.45 -4.57
N TYR A 21 3.53 -13.20 -4.40
CA TYR A 21 3.49 -12.15 -5.41
C TYR A 21 4.80 -11.39 -5.44
N LYS A 22 5.24 -10.99 -6.64
CA LYS A 22 6.22 -9.91 -6.79
C LYS A 22 5.49 -8.59 -6.95
N VAL A 23 5.92 -7.61 -6.20
CA VAL A 23 5.25 -6.31 -6.07
C VAL A 23 6.26 -5.21 -6.40
N ASP A 24 5.92 -4.36 -7.37
CA ASP A 24 6.67 -3.14 -7.62
C ASP A 24 6.27 -2.07 -6.60
N ILE A 25 7.25 -1.59 -5.83
CA ILE A 25 7.11 -0.54 -4.83
C ILE A 25 7.89 0.74 -5.18
N GLY A 26 8.44 0.86 -6.40
CA GLY A 26 9.24 2.04 -6.80
C GLY A 26 10.63 2.09 -6.14
N SER A 27 11.16 0.91 -5.78
CA SER A 27 12.55 0.73 -5.34
C SER A 27 13.42 0.15 -6.46
N SER A 28 14.73 0.02 -6.24
CA SER A 28 15.63 -0.66 -7.17
C SER A 28 15.30 -2.14 -7.39
N LEU A 29 14.68 -2.78 -6.40
CA LEU A 29 14.26 -4.18 -6.45
C LEU A 29 12.74 -4.28 -6.26
N THR A 30 12.14 -5.31 -6.86
CA THR A 30 10.76 -5.69 -6.53
C THR A 30 10.71 -6.30 -5.14
N ALA A 31 9.59 -6.11 -4.45
CA ALA A 31 9.33 -6.71 -3.16
C ALA A 31 8.59 -8.04 -3.30
N ARG A 32 8.75 -8.92 -2.31
CA ARG A 32 8.05 -10.19 -2.20
C ARG A 32 6.90 -10.07 -1.20
N LEU A 33 5.71 -10.53 -1.58
CA LEU A 33 4.52 -10.58 -0.72
C LEU A 33 4.03 -12.02 -0.66
N ASP A 34 4.14 -12.65 0.51
CA ASP A 34 3.69 -14.04 0.71
C ASP A 34 2.16 -14.13 0.63
N ALA A 35 1.64 -15.19 0.01
CA ALA A 35 0.21 -15.42 -0.09
C ALA A 35 -0.47 -15.65 1.28
N LEU A 36 0.29 -15.96 2.33
CA LEU A 36 -0.16 -16.11 3.71
C LEU A 36 0.01 -14.83 4.54
N ALA A 37 0.67 -13.79 4.01
CA ALA A 37 0.89 -12.54 4.72
C ALA A 37 -0.33 -11.59 4.61
N PHE A 38 -1.54 -12.12 4.81
CA PHE A 38 -2.79 -11.36 4.81
C PHE A 38 -3.63 -11.79 6.01
N GLU A 39 -4.51 -10.90 6.47
CA GLU A 39 -5.45 -11.23 7.55
C GLU A 39 -6.25 -12.50 7.22
N SER A 40 -6.24 -13.45 8.15
CA SER A 40 -6.97 -14.72 8.06
C SER A 40 -6.58 -15.61 6.85
N ALA A 41 -5.42 -15.39 6.22
CA ALA A 41 -4.98 -16.23 5.12
C ALA A 41 -4.55 -17.63 5.60
N THR A 42 -5.09 -18.66 4.96
CA THR A 42 -4.69 -20.06 5.14
C THR A 42 -4.31 -20.66 3.79
N LYS A 43 -3.70 -21.85 3.78
CA LYS A 43 -3.41 -22.58 2.52
C LYS A 43 -4.65 -22.81 1.65
N ARG A 44 -5.85 -22.80 2.23
CA ARG A 44 -7.14 -22.96 1.51
C ARG A 44 -7.78 -21.64 1.11
N SER A 45 -7.51 -20.55 1.85
CA SER A 45 -8.17 -19.24 1.70
C SER A 45 -7.18 -18.12 1.38
N LYS A 46 -6.19 -18.39 0.52
CA LYS A 46 -5.23 -17.37 0.09
C LYS A 46 -5.89 -16.37 -0.88
N PRO A 47 -5.61 -15.07 -0.76
CA PRO A 47 -6.12 -14.07 -1.70
C PRO A 47 -5.59 -14.39 -3.11
N ASN A 48 -6.41 -14.12 -4.13
CA ASN A 48 -6.09 -14.37 -5.53
C ASN A 48 -5.97 -13.04 -6.27
N LEU A 49 -4.85 -12.37 -6.06
CA LEU A 49 -4.58 -11.06 -6.63
C LEU A 49 -4.04 -11.19 -8.06
N LYS A 50 -4.50 -10.33 -8.97
CA LYS A 50 -4.10 -10.35 -10.39
C LYS A 50 -2.90 -9.44 -10.61
N ILE A 51 -2.17 -9.68 -11.71
CA ILE A 51 -1.16 -8.72 -12.17
C ILE A 51 -1.84 -7.40 -12.47
N GLY A 52 -1.24 -6.28 -12.02
CA GLY A 52 -1.81 -4.95 -12.09
C GLY A 52 -2.67 -4.55 -10.88
N THR A 53 -2.99 -5.49 -9.98
CA THR A 53 -3.68 -5.16 -8.72
C THR A 53 -2.79 -4.25 -7.87
N VAL A 54 -3.40 -3.20 -7.30
CA VAL A 54 -2.74 -2.30 -6.35
C VAL A 54 -2.95 -2.83 -4.92
N VAL A 55 -1.89 -2.86 -4.14
CA VAL A 55 -1.89 -3.37 -2.77
C VAL A 55 -1.28 -2.34 -1.82
N TYR A 56 -1.92 -2.12 -0.67
CA TYR A 56 -1.32 -1.39 0.44
C TYR A 56 -0.75 -2.39 1.44
N ALA A 57 0.54 -2.28 1.75
CA ALA A 57 1.25 -3.25 2.56
C ALA A 57 2.27 -2.57 3.49
N ARG A 58 2.72 -3.29 4.51
CA ARG A 58 3.81 -2.91 5.40
C ARG A 58 5.08 -3.64 4.98
N VAL A 59 6.22 -2.97 5.03
CA VAL A 59 7.52 -3.63 4.85
C VAL A 59 7.84 -4.47 6.09
N SER A 60 7.87 -5.80 5.94
CA SER A 60 8.17 -6.74 7.03
C SER A 60 9.66 -7.08 7.14
N LEU A 61 10.40 -6.99 6.03
CA LEU A 61 11.85 -7.18 5.99
C LEU A 61 12.49 -6.24 4.97
N ALA A 62 13.55 -5.54 5.38
CA ALA A 62 14.36 -4.71 4.50
C ALA A 62 15.84 -4.88 4.87
N LEU A 63 16.55 -5.71 4.12
CA LEU A 63 17.99 -5.93 4.27
C LEU A 63 18.74 -5.39 3.04
N PRO A 64 19.97 -4.86 3.21
CA PRO A 64 20.79 -4.44 2.09
C PRO A 64 20.99 -5.59 1.08
N PHE A 65 20.84 -5.27 -0.21
CA PHE A 65 21.09 -6.19 -1.34
C PHE A 65 20.17 -7.41 -1.44
N ILE A 66 19.10 -7.48 -0.66
CA ILE A 66 18.10 -8.58 -0.71
C ILE A 66 16.75 -7.99 -1.14
N GLU A 67 15.91 -8.80 -1.81
CA GLU A 67 14.53 -8.42 -2.11
C GLU A 67 13.78 -8.11 -0.80
N PRO A 68 13.16 -6.93 -0.66
CA PRO A 68 12.39 -6.61 0.54
C PRO A 68 11.12 -7.46 0.61
N GLU A 69 10.66 -7.75 1.84
CA GLU A 69 9.43 -8.50 2.07
C GLU A 69 8.31 -7.58 2.57
N LEU A 70 7.08 -7.91 2.18
CA LEU A 70 5.86 -7.18 2.51
C LEU A 70 4.87 -8.09 3.25
N GLU A 71 4.04 -7.47 4.08
CA GLU A 71 2.89 -8.09 4.71
C GLU A 71 1.66 -7.17 4.71
N CYS A 72 0.47 -7.75 4.69
CA CYS A 72 -0.82 -7.05 4.69
C CYS A 72 -1.59 -7.31 6.00
N MET A 73 -0.87 -7.27 7.13
CA MET A 73 -1.45 -7.37 8.46
C MET A 73 -0.55 -6.66 9.48
N ASP A 74 -1.14 -6.23 10.57
CA ASP A 74 -0.42 -5.70 11.72
C ASP A 74 0.24 -6.87 12.48
N PRO A 75 1.55 -6.83 12.75
CA PRO A 75 2.28 -7.94 13.38
C PRO A 75 1.83 -8.20 14.83
N THR A 76 1.20 -7.21 15.47
CA THR A 76 0.73 -7.30 16.87
C THR A 76 -0.69 -7.82 16.94
N THR A 77 -1.59 -7.28 16.11
CA THR A 77 -3.01 -7.62 16.16
C THR A 77 -3.42 -8.74 15.20
N MET A 78 -2.56 -9.08 14.24
CA MET A 78 -2.82 -10.03 13.14
C MET A 78 -4.06 -9.65 12.29
N LYS A 79 -4.48 -8.38 12.35
CA LYS A 79 -5.59 -7.82 11.55
C LYS A 79 -5.05 -7.02 10.38
N ALA A 80 -5.84 -6.83 9.32
CA ALA A 80 -5.42 -6.10 8.13
C ALA A 80 -5.13 -4.63 8.43
N ASN A 81 -5.84 -4.00 9.37
CA ASN A 81 -5.65 -2.59 9.76
C ASN A 81 -5.55 -1.62 8.56
N GLY A 82 -6.35 -1.85 7.51
CA GLY A 82 -6.35 -1.06 6.28
C GLY A 82 -5.40 -1.54 5.19
N PHE A 83 -4.50 -2.50 5.46
CA PHE A 83 -3.69 -3.16 4.44
C PHE A 83 -4.50 -4.14 3.58
N GLY A 84 -4.01 -4.44 2.38
CA GLY A 84 -4.64 -5.36 1.44
C GLY A 84 -4.84 -4.78 0.05
N GLU A 85 -5.73 -5.42 -0.72
CA GLU A 85 -6.06 -5.00 -2.08
C GLU A 85 -6.86 -3.69 -2.10
N MET A 86 -6.47 -2.78 -2.99
CA MET A 86 -7.17 -1.52 -3.20
C MET A 86 -7.87 -1.51 -4.56
N THR A 87 -9.18 -1.25 -4.55
CA THR A 87 -10.02 -1.32 -5.77
C THR A 87 -10.86 -0.06 -5.99
N GLY A 88 -10.96 0.34 -7.27
CA GLY A 88 -11.86 1.41 -7.70
C GLY A 88 -11.43 2.83 -7.32
N GLY A 89 -10.17 3.03 -6.94
CA GLY A 89 -9.58 4.35 -6.70
C GLY A 89 -8.54 4.72 -7.75
N TYR A 90 -7.91 5.88 -7.53
CA TYR A 90 -6.85 6.42 -8.36
C TYR A 90 -5.50 6.32 -7.64
N LEU A 91 -4.48 5.84 -8.34
CA LEU A 91 -3.11 5.73 -7.82
C LEU A 91 -2.24 6.84 -8.39
N MET A 92 -1.86 7.78 -7.52
CA MET A 92 -0.83 8.77 -7.81
C MET A 92 0.55 8.17 -7.53
N ARG A 93 1.46 8.34 -8.49
CA ARG A 93 2.83 7.83 -8.45
C ARG A 93 3.83 8.97 -8.51
N ASP A 94 5.06 8.68 -8.11
CA ASP A 94 6.22 9.57 -8.25
C ASP A 94 6.06 10.91 -7.50
N LEU A 95 5.39 10.86 -6.35
CA LEU A 95 5.28 11.99 -5.44
C LEU A 95 6.55 12.12 -4.60
N ASP A 96 6.85 13.35 -4.20
CA ASP A 96 7.97 13.63 -3.31
C ASP A 96 7.80 12.90 -1.96
N LEU A 97 8.82 12.14 -1.57
CA LEU A 97 8.83 11.32 -0.35
C LEU A 97 8.64 12.19 0.91
N ARG A 98 9.13 13.45 0.87
CA ARG A 98 8.95 14.39 1.97
C ARG A 98 7.47 14.72 2.18
N ASN A 99 6.73 14.92 1.10
CA ASN A 99 5.28 15.19 1.17
C ASN A 99 4.51 13.96 1.67
N SER A 100 4.86 12.75 1.24
CA SER A 100 4.26 11.52 1.80
C SER A 100 4.47 11.39 3.31
N ARG A 101 5.67 11.73 3.82
CA ARG A 101 5.96 11.73 5.27
C ARG A 101 5.19 12.81 6.02
N LEU A 102 5.12 14.02 5.47
CA LEU A 102 4.31 15.12 6.03
C LEU A 102 2.83 14.75 6.09
N LEU A 103 2.33 14.05 5.06
CA LEU A 103 0.96 13.54 5.02
C LEU A 103 0.70 12.34 5.95
N LEU A 104 1.69 11.80 6.65
CA LEU A 104 1.45 10.82 7.71
C LEU A 104 1.75 11.39 9.10
N SER A 105 2.30 12.60 9.15
CA SER A 105 2.72 13.24 10.40
C SER A 105 1.57 14.06 11.01
N PRO A 106 1.17 13.80 12.26
CA PRO A 106 0.22 14.64 12.97
C PRO A 106 0.85 16.00 13.34
N PRO A 107 0.06 17.08 13.48
CA PRO A 107 -1.38 17.17 13.25
C PRO A 107 -1.72 17.37 11.77
N GLN A 108 -2.64 16.58 11.24
CA GLN A 108 -2.96 16.60 9.82
C GLN A 108 -4.18 17.45 9.49
N THR A 109 -3.94 18.74 9.27
CA THR A 109 -5.02 19.70 8.96
C THR A 109 -5.51 19.62 7.51
N LEU A 110 -4.63 19.25 6.57
CA LEU A 110 -4.95 19.20 5.15
C LEU A 110 -6.00 18.14 4.82
N LEU A 111 -5.76 16.88 5.23
CA LEU A 111 -6.71 15.79 4.98
C LEU A 111 -8.04 16.02 5.70
N ALA A 112 -8.00 16.54 6.93
CA ALA A 112 -9.20 16.89 7.66
C ALA A 112 -10.05 17.94 6.93
N LYS A 113 -9.41 19.00 6.39
CA LYS A 113 -10.11 20.02 5.59
C LYS A 113 -10.67 19.46 4.28
N LEU A 114 -9.91 18.61 3.59
CA LEU A 114 -10.39 17.92 2.37
C LEU A 114 -11.62 17.05 2.69
N GLY A 115 -11.59 16.34 3.83
CA GLY A 115 -12.67 15.45 4.26
C GLY A 115 -13.97 16.18 4.62
N GLN A 116 -13.88 17.48 4.97
CA GLN A 116 -15.06 18.33 5.17
C GLN A 116 -15.76 18.69 3.85
N GLN A 117 -15.04 18.67 2.72
CA GLN A 117 -15.60 19.00 1.41
C GLN A 117 -16.13 17.76 0.68
N VAL A 118 -15.35 16.68 0.67
CA VAL A 118 -15.67 15.44 -0.05
C VAL A 118 -15.34 14.25 0.85
N PRO A 119 -16.27 13.32 1.08
CA PRO A 119 -15.95 12.05 1.71
C PRO A 119 -15.07 11.19 0.79
N TYR A 120 -13.92 10.73 1.28
CA TYR A 120 -12.99 9.89 0.52
C TYR A 120 -12.28 8.87 1.42
N GLU A 121 -11.74 7.85 0.78
CA GLU A 121 -10.76 6.90 1.33
C GLU A 121 -9.38 7.26 0.77
N ILE A 122 -8.37 7.25 1.63
CA ILE A 122 -6.98 7.52 1.24
C ILE A 122 -6.04 6.52 1.89
N SER A 123 -5.05 6.09 1.13
CA SER A 123 -3.90 5.33 1.63
C SER A 123 -2.64 6.02 1.15
N ILE A 124 -1.67 6.19 2.05
CA ILE A 124 -0.43 6.93 1.77
C ILE A 124 0.74 5.97 1.98
N GLY A 125 1.45 5.67 0.89
CA GLY A 125 2.70 4.95 0.93
C GLY A 125 3.87 5.92 1.12
N LEU A 126 4.79 5.58 2.03
CA LEU A 126 6.07 6.29 2.21
C LEU A 126 7.03 6.14 1.02
N ASN A 127 6.65 5.31 0.05
CA ASN A 127 7.31 5.15 -1.23
C ASN A 127 6.91 6.19 -2.29
N GLY A 128 6.27 7.30 -1.90
CA GLY A 128 5.89 8.37 -2.84
C GLY A 128 4.66 8.00 -3.68
N ARG A 129 3.81 7.13 -3.16
CA ARG A 129 2.58 6.69 -3.82
C ARG A 129 1.40 6.95 -2.91
N ILE A 130 0.33 7.50 -3.49
CA ILE A 130 -0.90 7.77 -2.76
C ILE A 130 -2.06 7.18 -3.56
N TRP A 131 -2.91 6.44 -2.88
CA TRP A 131 -4.15 5.93 -3.45
C TRP A 131 -5.32 6.67 -2.83
N LEU A 132 -6.25 7.10 -3.67
CA LEU A 132 -7.40 7.88 -3.25
C LEU A 132 -8.66 7.40 -3.96
N LYS A 133 -9.78 7.35 -3.23
CA LYS A 133 -11.08 6.96 -3.76
C LYS A 133 -12.19 7.79 -3.14
N ALA A 134 -12.97 8.46 -3.96
CA ALA A 134 -14.22 9.08 -3.53
C ALA A 134 -15.43 8.30 -4.07
N LYS A 135 -16.63 8.77 -3.74
CA LYS A 135 -17.88 8.13 -4.19
C LYS A 135 -18.03 8.13 -5.72
N THR A 136 -17.56 9.17 -6.38
CA THR A 136 -17.59 9.29 -7.85
C THR A 136 -16.20 9.51 -8.43
N VAL A 137 -16.02 9.14 -9.70
CA VAL A 137 -14.77 9.37 -10.43
C VAL A 137 -14.45 10.86 -10.51
N SER A 138 -15.45 11.71 -10.78
CA SER A 138 -15.25 13.17 -10.83
C SER A 138 -14.77 13.74 -9.50
N GLN A 139 -15.30 13.26 -8.37
CA GLN A 139 -14.82 13.64 -7.04
C GLN A 139 -13.41 13.12 -6.77
N THR A 140 -13.10 11.92 -7.23
CA THR A 140 -11.75 11.32 -7.07
C THR A 140 -10.71 12.09 -7.87
N ILE A 141 -11.07 12.64 -9.03
CA ILE A 141 -10.20 13.48 -9.87
C ILE A 141 -10.08 14.91 -9.31
N TYR A 142 -11.12 15.42 -8.66
CA TYR A 142 -11.10 16.74 -8.03
C TYR A 142 -10.13 16.81 -6.84
N LEU A 143 -9.99 15.71 -6.11
CA LEU A 143 -9.09 15.56 -4.96
C LEU A 143 -7.64 15.31 -5.42
#